data_AF-A0A0B4BZU6-F1
#
_entry.id   AF-A0A0B4BZU6-F1
#
_cell.length_a   1.000
_cell.length_b   1.000
_cell.length_c   1.000
_cell.angle_alpha   90.00
_cell.angle_beta   90.00
_cell.angle_gamma   90.00
#
_symmetry.space_group_name_H-M   'P 1'
#
loop_
_entity.id
_entity.type
_entity.pdbx_description
1 polymer ?
#
loop_
_entity_poly.entity_id
_entity_poly.type
_entity_poly.pdbx_seq_one_letter_code
_entity_poly.pdbx_strand_id
1 'polypeptide(L)'
;MITPLALREKAETQAARLPALLARAEQLAGAVLLGEHGRRRAGMGDDFWQYRPAQIGDSRRMIDHRRSAMGDVQFVREREWQIAQSVMLWVDQGAAMRFASNDNLPSKAERARVLGLACAILLIRGGERVGLTGTRLPPRRGNAQILRLAEMFTEDADADYEPPEHRAMIPHARAVFISDFMGNIDDVKTALTKAADRGVRGVLLHVLDPAEEAFPFRGRTIFESVGGTLEHETLKASDLKDRYLARLAERKAELQHLCGVAGWQYGLHHTDHTAQSGLLWLWRALDGGRART
;
A
#
# COMPACT_ATOMS: atom_id res chain seq x y z
N MET A 1 -16.88 13.50 6.64
CA MET A 1 -16.29 12.14 6.49
C MET A 1 -16.55 11.65 5.08
N ILE A 2 -15.55 11.03 4.43
CA ILE A 2 -15.68 10.47 3.08
C ILE A 2 -16.45 9.14 3.14
N THR A 3 -17.41 8.93 2.24
CA THR A 3 -18.17 7.66 2.17
C THR A 3 -17.35 6.57 1.46
N PRO A 4 -17.62 5.27 1.70
CA PRO A 4 -16.93 4.18 1.00
C PRO A 4 -17.01 4.28 -0.53
N LEU A 5 -18.17 4.69 -1.05
CA LEU A 5 -18.39 4.89 -2.48
C LEU A 5 -17.54 6.03 -3.03
N ALA A 6 -17.56 7.20 -2.38
CA ALA A 6 -16.76 8.35 -2.81
C ALA A 6 -15.26 8.07 -2.73
N LEU A 7 -14.81 7.33 -1.69
CA LEU A 7 -13.43 6.89 -1.57
C LEU A 7 -13.04 5.97 -2.74
N ARG A 8 -13.91 5.01 -3.07
CA ARG A 8 -13.70 4.10 -4.19
C ARG A 8 -13.60 4.83 -5.52
N GLU A 9 -14.52 5.75 -5.81
CA GLU A 9 -14.51 6.54 -7.06
C GLU A 9 -13.22 7.37 -7.21
N LYS A 10 -12.80 8.05 -6.14
CA LYS A 10 -11.52 8.79 -6.12
C LYS A 10 -10.33 7.86 -6.36
N ALA A 11 -10.30 6.69 -5.71
CA ALA A 11 -9.23 5.72 -5.85
C ALA A 11 -9.17 5.09 -7.25
N GLU A 12 -10.32 4.75 -7.83
CA GLU A 12 -10.43 4.23 -9.21
C GLU A 12 -9.93 5.27 -10.23
N THR A 13 -10.25 6.55 -10.02
CA THR A 13 -9.78 7.65 -10.86
C THR A 13 -8.25 7.77 -10.87
N GLN A 14 -7.59 7.61 -9.72
CA GLN A 14 -6.12 7.60 -9.66
C GLN A 14 -5.56 6.32 -10.30
N ALA A 15 -6.13 5.17 -9.95
CA ALA A 15 -5.68 3.87 -10.47
C ALA A 15 -5.89 3.70 -11.98
N ALA A 16 -6.84 4.41 -12.61
CA ALA A 16 -7.07 4.35 -14.05
C ALA A 16 -5.87 4.81 -14.89
N ARG A 17 -4.97 5.61 -14.30
CA ARG A 17 -3.82 6.23 -15.00
C ARG A 17 -2.54 5.38 -14.97
N LEU A 18 -2.56 4.24 -14.27
CA LEU A 18 -1.41 3.35 -14.11
C LEU A 18 -1.76 1.92 -14.54
N PRO A 19 -0.79 1.18 -15.07
CA PRO A 19 -0.99 -0.24 -15.38
C PRO A 19 -1.19 -1.04 -14.09
N ALA A 20 -1.73 -2.26 -14.25
CA ALA A 20 -1.80 -3.24 -13.18
C ALA A 20 -0.43 -3.42 -12.47
N LEU A 21 -0.46 -3.64 -11.16
CA LEU A 21 0.72 -3.72 -10.32
C LEU A 21 0.95 -5.15 -9.87
N LEU A 22 2.14 -5.69 -10.18
CA LEU A 22 2.63 -6.96 -9.65
C LEU A 22 3.56 -6.68 -8.47
N ALA A 23 3.34 -7.34 -7.35
CA ALA A 23 4.16 -7.14 -6.17
C ALA A 23 5.41 -8.04 -6.26
N ARG A 24 6.50 -7.53 -6.83
CA ARG A 24 7.69 -8.38 -7.07
C ARG A 24 8.37 -8.77 -5.76
N ALA A 25 8.65 -10.06 -5.59
CA ALA A 25 9.52 -10.59 -4.55
C ALA A 25 10.94 -10.75 -5.11
N GLU A 26 11.94 -10.10 -4.52
CA GLU A 26 13.37 -10.22 -4.91
C GLU A 26 13.90 -11.67 -4.84
N GLN A 27 13.21 -12.58 -4.14
CA GLN A 27 13.67 -13.96 -3.88
C GLN A 27 13.78 -14.88 -5.11
N LEU A 28 13.40 -14.43 -6.31
CA LEU A 28 13.65 -15.22 -7.51
C LEU A 28 14.99 -14.98 -8.17
N ALA A 29 15.80 -14.03 -7.72
CA ALA A 29 17.12 -13.78 -8.33
C ALA A 29 18.12 -14.93 -8.06
N GLY A 30 18.00 -15.67 -6.95
CA GLY A 30 18.91 -16.76 -6.58
C GLY A 30 18.63 -18.11 -7.24
N ALA A 31 17.46 -18.29 -7.85
CA ALA A 31 17.07 -19.52 -8.56
C ALA A 31 17.20 -19.38 -10.09
N VAL A 32 17.77 -18.27 -10.59
CA VAL A 32 18.06 -18.05 -12.03
C VAL A 32 19.45 -18.58 -12.41
N LEU A 33 19.80 -19.76 -11.91
CA LEU A 33 20.91 -20.56 -12.46
C LEU A 33 20.42 -21.81 -13.19
N LEU A 34 19.14 -21.82 -13.60
CA LEU A 34 18.59 -22.75 -14.58
C LEU A 34 17.66 -22.00 -15.54
N GLY A 35 18.27 -21.26 -16.47
CA GLY A 35 17.58 -20.60 -17.59
C GLY A 35 16.61 -19.49 -17.20
N GLU A 36 16.17 -18.70 -18.17
CA GLU A 36 15.16 -17.63 -18.02
C GLU A 36 13.74 -18.14 -17.64
N HIS A 37 13.62 -19.26 -16.92
CA HIS A 37 12.41 -20.09 -16.86
C HIS A 37 12.04 -20.61 -15.46
N GLY A 38 12.52 -19.98 -14.38
CA GLY A 38 12.33 -20.48 -13.02
C GLY A 38 10.92 -20.42 -12.40
N ARG A 39 9.91 -19.78 -13.03
CA ARG A 39 8.55 -19.70 -12.45
C ARG A 39 7.37 -19.87 -13.43
N ARG A 40 7.65 -20.32 -14.66
CA ARG A 40 6.66 -20.46 -15.72
C ARG A 40 6.13 -21.89 -15.75
N ARG A 41 4.91 -22.11 -15.26
CA ARG A 41 4.16 -23.37 -15.43
C ARG A 41 2.85 -23.07 -16.17
N ALA A 42 2.39 -24.00 -17.00
CA ALA A 42 1.09 -23.91 -17.64
C ALA A 42 -0.03 -23.96 -16.58
N GLY A 43 -1.01 -23.05 -16.65
CA GLY A 43 -2.12 -23.01 -15.70
C GLY A 43 -3.25 -22.04 -16.06
N MET A 44 -4.13 -21.75 -15.09
CA MET A 44 -5.28 -20.84 -15.23
C MET A 44 -4.91 -19.37 -14.91
N GLY A 45 -3.78 -18.86 -15.41
CA GLY A 45 -3.43 -17.43 -15.30
C GLY A 45 -4.30 -16.53 -16.17
N ASP A 46 -3.97 -15.24 -16.27
CA ASP A 46 -4.65 -14.31 -17.19
C ASP A 46 -3.90 -14.08 -18.51
N ASP A 47 -2.56 -14.17 -18.49
CA ASP A 47 -1.70 -13.98 -19.65
C ASP A 47 -1.61 -15.22 -20.54
N PHE A 48 -1.66 -15.00 -21.86
CA PHE A 48 -1.53 -16.06 -22.86
C PHE A 48 -0.11 -16.65 -22.85
N TRP A 49 0.01 -17.96 -22.63
CA TRP A 49 1.29 -18.65 -22.68
C TRP A 49 1.49 -19.30 -24.06
N GLN A 50 0.66 -20.30 -24.38
CA GLN A 50 0.68 -20.98 -25.67
C GLN A 50 -0.67 -21.62 -25.97
N TYR A 51 -0.87 -22.02 -27.22
CA TYR A 51 -1.91 -22.96 -27.58
C TYR A 51 -1.34 -24.37 -27.52
N ARG A 52 -2.09 -25.31 -26.91
CA ARG A 52 -1.80 -26.74 -27.04
C ARG A 52 -3.02 -27.51 -27.55
N PRO A 53 -2.82 -28.67 -28.19
CA PRO A 53 -3.93 -29.57 -28.51
C PRO A 53 -4.71 -29.94 -27.24
N ALA A 54 -6.05 -29.96 -27.34
CA ALA A 54 -6.94 -30.40 -26.29
C ALA A 54 -6.72 -31.89 -25.99
N GLN A 55 -6.72 -32.25 -24.71
CA GLN A 55 -6.59 -33.61 -24.23
C GLN A 55 -7.86 -34.07 -23.50
N ILE A 56 -8.01 -35.39 -23.41
CA ILE A 56 -9.11 -36.02 -22.67
C ILE A 56 -8.95 -35.64 -21.19
N GLY A 57 -9.91 -34.89 -20.65
CA GLY A 57 -9.89 -34.34 -19.29
C GLY A 57 -9.89 -32.81 -19.24
N ASP A 58 -9.61 -32.13 -20.36
CA ASP A 58 -9.69 -30.67 -20.42
C ASP A 58 -11.14 -30.17 -20.35
N SER A 59 -11.35 -29.10 -19.59
CA SER A 59 -12.67 -28.45 -19.54
C SER A 59 -12.98 -27.79 -20.88
N ARG A 60 -14.19 -28.04 -21.40
CA ARG A 60 -14.68 -27.44 -22.65
C ARG A 60 -14.64 -25.90 -22.64
N ARG A 61 -14.67 -25.27 -21.47
CA ARG A 61 -14.57 -23.80 -21.32
C ARG A 61 -13.18 -23.25 -21.65
N MET A 62 -12.14 -24.09 -21.66
CA MET A 62 -10.77 -23.67 -21.97
C MET A 62 -10.42 -23.80 -23.46
N ILE A 63 -11.35 -24.33 -24.26
CA ILE A 63 -11.19 -24.45 -25.71
C ILE A 63 -11.28 -23.06 -26.33
N ASP A 64 -10.23 -22.66 -27.05
CA ASP A 64 -10.25 -21.44 -27.83
C ASP A 64 -10.94 -21.74 -29.17
N HIS A 65 -12.22 -21.39 -29.26
CA HIS A 65 -13.03 -21.63 -30.45
C HIS A 65 -12.51 -20.88 -31.69
N ARG A 66 -11.83 -19.74 -31.51
CA ARG A 66 -11.32 -18.94 -32.62
C ARG A 66 -10.10 -19.59 -33.26
N ARG A 67 -9.17 -20.10 -32.45
CA ARG A 67 -8.00 -20.85 -32.91
C ARG A 67 -8.40 -22.22 -33.46
N SER A 68 -9.34 -22.90 -32.79
CA SER A 68 -9.82 -24.23 -33.19
C SER A 68 -10.65 -24.22 -34.48
N ALA A 69 -11.21 -23.09 -34.88
CA ALA A 69 -11.96 -22.98 -36.13
C ALA A 69 -11.06 -22.96 -37.39
N MET A 70 -9.74 -22.86 -37.24
CA MET A 70 -8.80 -22.82 -38.37
C MET A 70 -8.32 -24.21 -38.83
N GLY A 71 -8.80 -25.30 -38.22
CA GLY A 71 -8.43 -26.67 -38.60
C GLY A 71 -9.18 -27.74 -37.79
N ASP A 72 -8.84 -29.02 -37.98
CA ASP A 72 -9.56 -30.16 -37.39
C ASP A 72 -9.16 -30.47 -35.93
N VAL A 73 -8.22 -29.70 -35.36
CA VAL A 73 -7.69 -29.92 -34.01
C VAL A 73 -8.23 -28.85 -33.07
N GLN A 74 -8.82 -29.29 -31.95
CA GLN A 74 -9.22 -28.38 -30.87
C GLN A 74 -7.99 -27.95 -30.07
N PHE A 75 -7.87 -26.63 -29.85
CA PHE A 75 -6.81 -26.03 -29.06
C PHE A 75 -7.33 -25.50 -27.74
N VAL A 76 -6.60 -25.80 -26.68
CA VAL A 76 -6.77 -25.19 -25.36
C VAL A 76 -5.79 -24.02 -25.25
N ARG A 77 -6.29 -22.88 -24.77
CA ARG A 77 -5.46 -21.71 -24.46
C ARG A 77 -4.86 -21.89 -23.07
N GLU A 78 -3.56 -22.20 -22.99
CA GLU A 78 -2.85 -22.25 -21.72
C GLU A 78 -2.49 -20.83 -21.28
N ARG A 79 -2.65 -20.55 -19.99
CA ARG A 79 -2.39 -19.23 -19.42
C ARG A 79 -1.20 -19.34 -18.45
N GLU A 80 -0.39 -18.29 -18.32
CA GLU A 80 0.82 -18.31 -17.48
C GLU A 80 0.44 -18.38 -15.99
N TRP A 81 0.87 -19.42 -15.27
CA TRP A 81 0.60 -19.52 -13.84
C TRP A 81 1.48 -18.56 -13.02
N GLN A 82 0.95 -17.40 -12.67
CA GLN A 82 1.57 -16.51 -11.69
C GLN A 82 1.03 -16.80 -10.28
N ILE A 83 1.91 -17.22 -9.35
CA ILE A 83 1.54 -17.35 -7.92
C ILE A 83 1.31 -15.95 -7.37
N ALA A 84 0.05 -15.58 -7.19
CA ALA A 84 -0.28 -14.30 -6.55
C ALA A 84 0.37 -14.20 -5.17
N GLN A 85 1.11 -13.12 -5.00
CA GLN A 85 1.54 -12.65 -3.71
C GLN A 85 0.35 -12.21 -2.86
N SER A 86 0.56 -12.28 -1.56
CA SER A 86 -0.31 -11.65 -0.58
C SER A 86 0.29 -10.29 -0.24
N VAL A 87 -0.53 -9.24 -0.29
CA VAL A 87 -0.16 -7.88 0.10
C VAL A 87 -1.03 -7.44 1.27
N MET A 88 -0.40 -7.10 2.39
CA MET A 88 -1.06 -6.61 3.60
C MET A 88 -0.95 -5.09 3.68
N LEU A 89 -2.08 -4.40 3.77
CA LEU A 89 -2.16 -2.96 3.90
C LEU A 89 -2.39 -2.58 5.36
N TRP A 90 -1.79 -1.49 5.79
CA TRP A 90 -2.23 -0.75 6.97
C TRP A 90 -2.27 0.73 6.61
N VAL A 91 -3.43 1.34 6.86
CA VAL A 91 -3.69 2.76 6.66
C VAL A 91 -4.21 3.27 8.00
N ASP A 92 -3.45 4.17 8.60
CA ASP A 92 -3.76 4.75 9.91
C ASP A 92 -5.09 5.52 9.88
N GLN A 93 -6.00 5.19 10.79
CA GLN A 93 -7.30 5.83 10.95
C GLN A 93 -7.37 6.74 12.19
N GLY A 94 -6.25 6.98 12.86
CA GLY A 94 -6.15 7.79 14.06
C GLY A 94 -6.58 9.25 13.84
N ALA A 95 -7.00 9.90 14.92
CA ALA A 95 -7.52 11.26 14.88
C ALA A 95 -6.54 12.29 14.32
N ALA A 96 -5.24 12.12 14.58
CA ALA A 96 -4.19 13.02 14.08
C ALA A 96 -4.12 13.06 12.54
N MET A 97 -4.54 11.96 11.88
CA MET A 97 -4.60 11.91 10.41
C MET A 97 -5.69 12.83 9.84
N ARG A 98 -6.68 13.26 10.62
CA ARG A 98 -7.74 14.17 10.14
C ARG A 98 -7.28 15.64 10.03
N PHE A 99 -6.04 15.94 10.41
CA PHE A 99 -5.44 17.27 10.24
C PHE A 99 -5.29 17.65 8.75
N ALA A 100 -5.59 18.92 8.45
CA ALA A 100 -5.30 19.62 7.21
C ALA A 100 -5.00 21.09 7.56
N SER A 101 -3.97 21.68 6.97
CA SER A 101 -3.60 23.07 7.27
C SER A 101 -4.42 24.12 6.51
N ASN A 102 -5.13 23.69 5.47
CA ASN A 102 -5.92 24.56 4.59
C ASN A 102 -7.14 23.79 4.09
N ASP A 103 -8.30 24.44 4.06
CA ASP A 103 -9.56 23.85 3.57
C ASP A 103 -9.51 23.40 2.10
N ASN A 104 -8.57 23.93 1.32
CA ASN A 104 -8.33 23.52 -0.07
C ASN A 104 -7.46 22.26 -0.19
N LEU A 105 -6.88 21.78 0.91
CA LEU A 105 -6.08 20.56 0.95
C LEU A 105 -6.90 19.41 1.53
N PRO A 106 -6.75 18.18 1.00
CA PRO A 106 -7.31 17.02 1.66
C PRO A 106 -6.57 16.78 2.99
N SER A 107 -7.28 16.24 3.97
CA SER A 107 -6.62 15.76 5.20
C SER A 107 -5.64 14.63 4.91
N LYS A 108 -4.69 14.41 5.83
CA LYS A 108 -3.76 13.28 5.74
C LYS A 108 -4.51 11.94 5.61
N ALA A 109 -5.60 11.77 6.36
CA ALA A 109 -6.48 10.60 6.34
C ALA A 109 -7.10 10.40 4.95
N GLU A 110 -7.71 11.44 4.36
CA GLU A 110 -8.28 11.33 3.02
C GLU A 110 -7.21 10.93 1.99
N ARG A 111 -6.04 11.58 2.03
CA ARG A 111 -4.94 11.27 1.12
C ARG A 111 -4.45 9.82 1.31
N ALA A 112 -4.21 9.39 2.54
CA ALA A 112 -3.75 8.05 2.86
C ALA A 112 -4.74 6.96 2.41
N ARG A 113 -6.04 7.17 2.66
CA ARG A 113 -7.13 6.26 2.24
C ARG A 113 -7.20 6.13 0.72
N VAL A 114 -7.13 7.25 -0.02
CA VAL A 114 -7.14 7.25 -1.49
C VAL A 114 -5.93 6.50 -2.04
N LEU A 115 -4.73 6.77 -1.51
CA LEU A 115 -3.51 6.09 -1.94
C LEU A 115 -3.52 4.60 -1.62
N GLY A 116 -3.95 4.22 -0.43
CA GLY A 116 -4.07 2.82 0.01
C GLY A 116 -5.05 2.03 -0.86
N LEU A 117 -6.25 2.58 -1.10
CA LEU A 117 -7.27 1.91 -1.91
C LEU A 117 -6.88 1.87 -3.40
N ALA A 118 -6.29 2.95 -3.94
CA ALA A 118 -5.83 2.96 -5.33
C ALA A 118 -4.70 1.94 -5.54
N CYS A 119 -3.78 1.83 -4.59
CA CYS A 119 -2.75 0.78 -4.60
C CYS A 119 -3.38 -0.63 -4.58
N ALA A 120 -4.37 -0.85 -3.72
CA ALA A 120 -5.11 -2.12 -3.66
C ALA A 120 -5.79 -2.46 -5.01
N ILE A 121 -6.41 -1.48 -5.66
CA ILE A 121 -7.04 -1.64 -6.97
C ILE A 121 -5.99 -2.08 -8.01
N LEU A 122 -4.83 -1.43 -8.07
CA LEU A 122 -3.76 -1.78 -9.01
C LEU A 122 -3.21 -3.19 -8.77
N LEU A 123 -3.03 -3.57 -7.50
CA LEU A 123 -2.57 -4.90 -7.11
C LEU A 123 -3.59 -5.99 -7.46
N ILE A 124 -4.88 -5.76 -7.19
CA ILE A 124 -5.95 -6.71 -7.54
C ILE A 124 -6.10 -6.84 -9.05
N ARG A 125 -5.93 -5.75 -9.81
CA ARG A 125 -5.87 -5.79 -11.29
C ARG A 125 -4.66 -6.61 -11.78
N GLY A 126 -3.55 -6.62 -11.04
CA GLY A 126 -2.39 -7.47 -11.29
C GLY A 126 -2.58 -8.93 -10.87
N GLY A 127 -3.73 -9.29 -10.30
CA GLY A 127 -4.02 -10.66 -9.85
C GLY A 127 -3.53 -10.96 -8.43
N GLU A 128 -3.02 -9.97 -7.70
CA GLU A 128 -2.55 -10.13 -6.32
C GLU A 128 -3.70 -10.31 -5.32
N ARG A 129 -3.40 -10.91 -4.16
CA ARG A 129 -4.31 -10.95 -3.02
C ARG A 129 -4.02 -9.76 -2.11
N VAL A 130 -5.01 -8.93 -1.81
CA VAL A 130 -4.84 -7.74 -0.98
C VAL A 130 -5.77 -7.81 0.23
N GLY A 131 -5.27 -7.45 1.40
CA GLY A 131 -6.03 -7.40 2.65
C GLY A 131 -5.38 -6.44 3.64
N LEU A 132 -5.90 -6.40 4.86
CA LEU A 132 -5.30 -5.63 5.95
C LEU A 132 -4.28 -6.47 6.71
N THR A 133 -3.37 -5.81 7.42
CA THR A 133 -2.60 -6.46 8.48
C THR A 133 -3.53 -6.95 9.59
N GLY A 134 -3.10 -7.95 10.37
CA GLY A 134 -3.98 -8.62 11.34
C GLY A 134 -4.93 -9.63 10.71
N THR A 135 -6.04 -9.88 11.38
CA THR A 135 -7.00 -10.94 11.01
C THR A 135 -8.35 -10.40 10.52
N ARG A 136 -8.58 -9.09 10.62
CA ARG A 136 -9.89 -8.47 10.36
C ARG A 136 -10.33 -8.61 8.89
N LEU A 137 -9.41 -8.40 7.96
CA LEU A 137 -9.68 -8.53 6.53
C LEU A 137 -8.50 -9.24 5.83
N PRO A 138 -8.47 -10.58 5.81
CA PRO A 138 -7.35 -11.32 5.23
C PRO A 138 -7.24 -11.10 3.72
N PRO A 139 -6.04 -11.25 3.11
CA PRO A 139 -5.84 -11.00 1.69
C PRO A 139 -6.68 -11.89 0.77
N ARG A 140 -7.47 -11.24 -0.10
CA ARG A 140 -8.31 -11.90 -1.11
C ARG A 140 -8.20 -11.15 -2.45
N ARG A 141 -8.73 -11.76 -3.51
CA ARG A 141 -8.80 -11.15 -4.85
C ARG A 141 -10.20 -10.61 -5.14
N GLY A 142 -10.31 -9.82 -6.21
CA GLY A 142 -11.57 -9.46 -6.84
C GLY A 142 -12.24 -8.21 -6.28
N ASN A 143 -13.25 -7.73 -7.00
CA ASN A 143 -13.91 -6.45 -6.72
C ASN A 143 -14.60 -6.39 -5.34
N ALA A 144 -15.11 -7.52 -4.86
CA ALA A 144 -15.70 -7.60 -3.51
C ALA A 144 -14.69 -7.23 -2.41
N GLN A 145 -13.40 -7.54 -2.62
CA GLN A 145 -12.36 -7.16 -1.66
C GLN A 145 -12.09 -5.65 -1.66
N ILE A 146 -12.20 -4.99 -2.82
CA ILE A 146 -12.03 -3.53 -2.95
C ILE A 146 -13.14 -2.82 -2.17
N LEU A 147 -14.38 -3.28 -2.29
CA LEU A 147 -15.52 -2.75 -1.53
C LEU A 147 -15.29 -2.85 -0.01
N ARG A 148 -14.87 -4.02 0.47
CA ARG A 148 -14.59 -4.23 1.90
C ARG A 148 -13.41 -3.38 2.39
N LEU A 149 -12.37 -3.21 1.58
CA LEU A 149 -11.26 -2.31 1.91
C LEU A 149 -11.73 -0.86 2.00
N ALA A 150 -12.59 -0.41 1.09
CA ALA A 150 -13.16 0.93 1.14
C ALA A 150 -13.99 1.14 2.41
N GLU A 151 -14.79 0.16 2.83
CA GLU A 151 -15.53 0.18 4.10
C GLU A 151 -14.57 0.32 5.30
N MET A 152 -13.58 -0.57 5.42
CA MET A 152 -12.64 -0.56 6.54
C MET A 152 -11.84 0.75 6.60
N PHE A 153 -11.44 1.31 5.46
CA PHE A 153 -10.69 2.56 5.41
C PHE A 153 -11.53 3.80 5.72
N THR A 154 -12.85 3.68 5.84
CA THR A 154 -13.72 4.80 6.24
C THR A 154 -14.14 4.75 7.70
N GLU A 155 -13.70 3.73 8.46
CA GLU A 155 -13.89 3.68 9.90
C GLU A 155 -12.86 4.61 10.55
N ASP A 156 -13.34 5.68 11.18
CA ASP A 156 -12.49 6.59 11.95
C ASP A 156 -12.22 6.01 13.34
N ALA A 157 -10.96 6.12 13.80
CA ALA A 157 -10.61 5.87 15.19
C ALA A 157 -10.68 7.17 16.01
N ASP A 158 -11.11 7.05 17.26
CA ASP A 158 -11.15 8.16 18.22
C ASP A 158 -9.77 8.44 18.81
N ALA A 159 -8.94 7.41 18.96
CA ALA A 159 -7.56 7.56 19.41
C ALA A 159 -6.73 8.36 18.39
N ASP A 160 -5.78 9.17 18.86
CA ASP A 160 -4.95 10.00 17.98
C ASP A 160 -4.12 9.20 16.98
N TYR A 161 -3.73 7.98 17.36
CA TYR A 161 -2.89 7.09 16.57
C TYR A 161 -3.39 5.66 16.69
N GLU A 162 -3.56 4.97 15.56
CA GLU A 162 -3.90 3.55 15.53
C GLU A 162 -2.71 2.74 15.02
N PRO A 163 -1.96 2.04 15.89
CA PRO A 163 -0.73 1.35 15.47
C PRO A 163 -0.99 0.21 14.47
N PRO A 164 0.01 -0.15 13.64
CA PRO A 164 -0.11 -1.26 12.72
C PRO A 164 -0.33 -2.59 13.46
N GLU A 165 -1.42 -3.28 13.14
CA GLU A 165 -1.68 -4.61 13.70
C GLU A 165 -0.67 -5.62 13.14
N HIS A 166 0.33 -5.92 13.97
CA HIS A 166 1.43 -6.82 13.64
C HIS A 166 1.14 -8.31 13.85
N ARG A 167 -0.06 -8.68 14.34
CA ARG A 167 -0.47 -10.08 14.47
C ARG A 167 -0.76 -10.68 13.08
N ALA A 168 -0.56 -12.00 12.95
CA ALA A 168 -0.91 -12.76 11.75
C ALA A 168 -0.25 -12.30 10.43
N MET A 169 0.92 -11.63 10.49
CA MET A 169 1.73 -11.33 9.30
C MET A 169 2.01 -12.62 8.50
N ILE A 170 1.64 -12.61 7.22
CA ILE A 170 1.80 -13.78 6.34
C ILE A 170 3.28 -13.89 5.94
N PRO A 171 3.94 -15.05 6.13
CA PRO A 171 5.34 -15.24 5.74
C PRO A 171 5.59 -14.93 4.25
N HIS A 172 6.69 -14.24 3.97
CA HIS A 172 7.12 -13.84 2.62
C HIS A 172 6.11 -12.99 1.83
N ALA A 173 5.09 -12.45 2.49
CA ALA A 173 4.14 -11.53 1.88
C ALA A 173 4.77 -10.15 1.64
N ARG A 174 4.02 -9.30 0.95
CA ARG A 174 4.33 -7.88 0.80
C ARG A 174 3.48 -7.05 1.76
N ALA A 175 3.95 -5.86 2.12
CA ALA A 175 3.18 -4.95 2.96
C ALA A 175 3.30 -3.48 2.52
N VAL A 176 2.26 -2.71 2.81
CA VAL A 176 2.17 -1.26 2.54
C VAL A 176 1.64 -0.58 3.78
N PHE A 177 2.45 0.26 4.40
CA PHE A 177 2.08 1.03 5.59
C PHE A 177 1.95 2.50 5.22
N ILE A 178 0.83 3.14 5.57
CA ILE A 178 0.56 4.55 5.25
C ILE A 178 0.05 5.26 6.50
N SER A 179 0.78 6.28 6.97
CA SER A 179 0.50 7.03 8.20
C SER A 179 1.37 8.30 8.25
N ASP A 180 1.13 9.17 9.22
CA ASP A 180 2.07 10.21 9.62
C ASP A 180 3.15 9.68 10.60
N PHE A 181 2.99 8.47 11.16
CA PHE A 181 3.93 7.83 12.09
C PHE A 181 4.33 8.69 13.30
N MET A 182 3.46 9.62 13.70
CA MET A 182 3.75 10.56 14.80
C MET A 182 3.39 10.02 16.19
N GLY A 183 2.71 8.87 16.25
CA GLY A 183 2.47 8.11 17.47
C GLY A 183 3.72 7.47 18.09
N ASN A 184 3.48 6.47 18.93
CA ASN A 184 4.57 5.72 19.56
C ASN A 184 5.35 4.91 18.51
N ILE A 185 6.65 5.16 18.40
CA ILE A 185 7.50 4.52 17.41
C ILE A 185 7.76 3.04 17.71
N ASP A 186 7.70 2.66 18.98
CA ASP A 186 7.95 1.28 19.38
C ASP A 186 6.93 0.32 18.75
N ASP A 187 5.70 0.78 18.50
CA ASP A 187 4.67 -0.02 17.83
C ASP A 187 5.05 -0.30 16.37
N VAL A 188 5.51 0.73 15.65
CA VAL A 188 5.99 0.63 14.26
C VAL A 188 7.24 -0.24 14.19
N LYS A 189 8.18 -0.03 15.11
CA LYS A 189 9.41 -0.81 15.23
C LYS A 189 9.10 -2.29 15.47
N THR A 190 8.15 -2.59 16.36
CA THR A 190 7.72 -3.97 16.63
C THR A 190 7.07 -4.58 15.40
N ALA A 191 6.23 -3.84 14.68
CA ALA A 191 5.59 -4.32 13.45
C ALA A 191 6.62 -4.60 12.34
N LEU A 192 7.59 -3.70 12.12
CA LEU A 192 8.67 -3.89 11.14
C LEU A 192 9.60 -5.05 11.52
N THR A 193 9.91 -5.22 12.80
CA THR A 193 10.73 -6.34 13.29
C THR A 193 10.02 -7.68 13.03
N LYS A 194 8.76 -7.80 13.42
CA LYS A 194 7.96 -9.02 13.16
C LYS A 194 7.76 -9.29 11.67
N ALA A 195 7.67 -8.24 10.86
CA ALA A 195 7.62 -8.36 9.42
C ALA A 195 8.95 -8.93 8.87
N ALA A 196 10.09 -8.37 9.30
CA ALA A 196 11.41 -8.83 8.90
C ALA A 196 11.65 -10.30 9.29
N ASP A 197 11.30 -10.71 10.51
CA ASP A 197 11.42 -12.09 11.00
C ASP A 197 10.65 -13.10 10.13
N ARG A 198 9.55 -12.65 9.51
CA ARG A 198 8.71 -13.45 8.61
C ARG A 198 9.08 -13.29 7.14
N GLY A 199 10.15 -12.56 6.83
CA GLY A 199 10.57 -12.27 5.47
C GLY A 199 9.58 -11.38 4.70
N VAL A 200 8.73 -10.64 5.40
CA VAL A 200 7.80 -9.67 4.79
C VAL A 200 8.59 -8.43 4.39
N ARG A 201 8.45 -8.07 3.12
CA ARG A 201 9.10 -6.89 2.53
C ARG A 201 8.02 -5.90 2.11
N GLY A 202 8.26 -4.61 2.24
CA GLY A 202 7.20 -3.65 2.01
C GLY A 202 7.66 -2.24 1.73
N VAL A 203 6.69 -1.35 1.78
CA VAL A 203 6.87 0.08 1.64
C VAL A 203 6.20 0.77 2.82
N LEU A 204 6.83 1.82 3.29
CA LEU A 204 6.33 2.71 4.33
C LEU A 204 6.20 4.09 3.69
N LEU A 205 4.96 4.57 3.56
CA LEU A 205 4.64 5.88 3.01
C LEU A 205 4.24 6.82 4.13
N HIS A 206 5.16 7.71 4.49
CA HIS A 206 4.97 8.79 5.44
C HIS A 206 4.16 9.91 4.77
N VAL A 207 2.98 10.22 5.32
CA VAL A 207 2.09 11.27 4.81
C VAL A 207 2.13 12.47 5.74
N LEU A 208 2.52 13.62 5.22
CA LEU A 208 2.59 14.88 5.97
C LEU A 208 1.72 15.96 5.32
N ASP A 209 1.27 16.90 6.12
CA ASP A 209 0.74 18.18 5.66
C ASP A 209 1.89 19.18 5.49
N PRO A 210 1.91 20.04 4.45
CA PRO A 210 2.99 21.01 4.24
C PRO A 210 3.22 21.95 5.43
N ALA A 211 2.20 22.25 6.24
CA ALA A 211 2.35 23.08 7.42
C ALA A 211 3.11 22.39 8.56
N GLU A 212 3.20 21.06 8.58
CA GLU A 212 4.01 20.34 9.58
C GLU A 212 5.51 20.60 9.36
N GLU A 213 5.94 20.89 8.13
CA GLU A 213 7.33 21.26 7.84
C GLU A 213 7.56 22.77 7.79
N ALA A 214 6.63 23.52 7.17
CA ALA A 214 6.76 24.97 7.07
C ALA A 214 6.53 25.66 8.42
N PHE A 215 5.72 25.05 9.28
CA PHE A 215 5.25 25.55 10.57
C PHE A 215 4.90 27.05 10.50
N PRO A 216 3.88 27.45 9.69
CA PRO A 216 3.55 28.84 9.45
C PRO A 216 2.79 29.50 10.63
N PHE A 217 2.57 28.77 11.73
CA PHE A 217 1.86 29.25 12.91
C PHE A 217 2.67 30.34 13.62
N ARG A 218 2.16 31.57 13.62
CA ARG A 218 2.75 32.74 14.31
C ARG A 218 1.83 33.16 15.45
N GLY A 219 2.36 33.31 16.67
CA GLY A 219 1.65 33.85 17.84
C GLY A 219 1.24 32.82 18.89
N ARG A 220 0.43 33.22 19.88
CA ARG A 220 -0.22 32.29 20.83
C ARG A 220 -1.23 31.46 20.04
N THR A 221 -0.85 30.25 19.67
CA THR A 221 -1.75 29.25 19.11
C THR A 221 -1.91 28.16 20.15
N ILE A 222 -3.14 27.90 20.58
CA ILE A 222 -3.44 26.72 21.40
C ILE A 222 -3.37 25.54 20.44
N PHE A 223 -2.40 24.65 20.66
CA PHE A 223 -2.32 23.39 19.92
C PHE A 223 -3.21 22.39 20.65
N GLU A 224 -4.43 22.24 20.14
CA GLU A 224 -5.33 21.16 20.54
C GLU A 224 -5.08 19.95 19.65
N SER A 225 -4.89 18.78 20.26
CA SER A 225 -4.94 17.52 19.53
C SER A 225 -6.30 17.38 18.85
N VAL A 226 -6.31 16.88 17.60
CA VAL A 226 -7.56 16.61 16.87
C VAL A 226 -8.45 15.59 17.61
N GLY A 227 -7.86 14.72 18.45
CA GLY A 227 -8.59 13.82 19.36
C GLY A 227 -8.89 14.40 20.74
N GLY A 228 -8.59 15.67 21.00
CA GLY A 228 -8.90 16.37 22.27
C GLY A 228 -8.08 15.92 23.49
N THR A 229 -7.06 15.09 23.31
CA THR A 229 -6.25 14.45 24.36
C THR A 229 -5.10 15.32 24.90
N LEU A 230 -4.68 16.34 24.15
CA LEU A 230 -3.57 17.23 24.51
C LEU A 230 -3.93 18.67 24.17
N GLU A 231 -4.00 19.51 25.20
CA GLU A 231 -4.08 20.97 25.09
C GLU A 231 -2.73 21.53 25.55
N HIS A 232 -1.87 21.91 24.61
CA HIS A 232 -0.59 22.54 24.96
C HIS A 232 -0.69 24.05 24.83
N GLU A 233 -0.98 24.72 25.95
CA GLU A 233 -0.85 26.17 26.07
C GLU A 233 0.65 26.51 26.20
N THR A 234 1.27 27.08 25.17
CA THR A 234 2.67 27.52 25.25
C THR A 234 2.84 29.00 24.93
N LEU A 235 3.48 29.71 25.87
CA LEU A 235 3.73 31.16 25.84
C LEU A 235 4.84 31.59 24.84
N LYS A 236 5.45 30.65 24.10
CA LYS A 236 6.51 30.92 23.10
C LYS A 236 6.41 29.97 21.89
N ALA A 237 5.81 30.44 20.81
CA ALA A 237 5.64 29.67 19.57
C ALA A 237 6.94 29.34 18.83
N SER A 238 8.01 30.13 19.03
CA SER A 238 9.34 29.87 18.43
C SER A 238 9.98 28.59 18.96
N ASP A 239 9.98 28.41 20.28
CA ASP A 239 10.64 27.27 20.93
C ASP A 239 9.86 25.96 20.66
N LEU A 240 8.54 26.06 20.48
CA LEU A 240 7.69 24.94 20.08
C LEU A 240 7.96 24.52 18.63
N LYS A 241 8.13 25.50 17.72
CA LYS A 241 8.48 25.24 16.32
C LYS A 241 9.78 24.44 16.21
N ASP A 242 10.85 24.91 16.83
CA ASP A 242 12.16 24.27 16.72
C ASP A 242 12.14 22.85 17.30
N ARG A 243 11.47 22.66 18.44
CA ARG A 243 11.28 21.32 19.05
C ARG A 243 10.47 20.38 18.15
N TYR A 244 9.39 20.86 17.55
CA TYR A 244 8.56 20.04 16.67
C TYR A 244 9.32 19.64 15.40
N LEU A 245 10.00 20.60 14.75
CA LEU A 245 10.80 20.33 13.56
C LEU A 245 11.97 19.37 13.84
N ALA A 246 12.62 19.51 14.99
CA ALA A 246 13.64 18.56 15.45
C ALA A 246 13.06 17.16 15.63
N ARG A 247 11.92 17.02 16.33
CA ARG A 247 11.23 15.73 16.52
C ARG A 247 10.79 15.11 15.18
N LEU A 248 10.31 15.91 14.23
CA LEU A 248 9.92 15.44 12.91
C LEU A 248 11.14 14.96 12.11
N ALA A 249 12.26 15.68 12.18
CA ALA A 249 13.51 15.27 11.54
C ALA A 249 14.05 13.96 12.12
N GLU A 250 14.05 13.83 13.45
CA GLU A 250 14.40 12.59 14.17
C GLU A 250 13.49 11.43 13.74
N ARG A 251 12.18 11.65 13.69
CA ARG A 251 11.21 10.64 13.27
C ARG A 251 11.46 10.17 11.84
N LYS A 252 11.73 11.08 10.91
CA LYS A 252 12.06 10.73 9.51
C LYS A 252 13.34 9.89 9.43
N ALA A 253 14.39 10.30 10.13
CA ALA A 253 15.66 9.59 10.16
C ALA A 253 15.49 8.17 10.73
N GLU A 254 14.73 8.05 11.82
CA GLU A 254 14.46 6.76 12.47
C GLU A 254 13.64 5.82 11.55
N LEU A 255 12.57 6.32 10.92
CA LEU A 255 11.76 5.52 9.98
C LEU A 255 12.59 5.06 8.77
N GLN A 256 13.43 5.95 8.22
CA GLN A 256 14.32 5.61 7.12
C GLN A 256 15.33 4.54 7.52
N HIS A 257 15.90 4.64 8.72
CA HIS A 257 16.81 3.63 9.27
C HIS A 257 16.10 2.27 9.47
N LEU A 258 14.94 2.26 10.13
CA LEU A 258 14.14 1.05 10.35
C LEU A 258 13.76 0.36 9.03
N CYS A 259 13.34 1.14 8.03
CA CYS A 259 13.05 0.60 6.71
C CYS A 259 14.29 -0.02 6.06
N GLY A 260 15.44 0.66 6.13
CA GLY A 260 16.71 0.16 5.60
C GLY A 260 17.10 -1.20 6.19
N VAL A 261 17.01 -1.34 7.51
CA VAL A 261 17.33 -2.58 8.23
C VAL A 261 16.34 -3.71 7.90
N ALA A 262 15.04 -3.40 7.79
CA ALA A 262 14.01 -4.38 7.44
C ALA A 262 13.98 -4.73 5.93
N GLY A 263 14.75 -4.02 5.09
CA GLY A 263 14.71 -4.14 3.63
C GLY A 263 13.45 -3.53 2.99
N TRP A 264 12.78 -2.63 3.69
CA TRP A 264 11.62 -1.88 3.22
C TRP A 264 12.04 -0.57 2.53
N GLN A 265 11.15 -0.03 1.70
CA GLN A 265 11.37 1.31 1.11
C GLN A 265 10.60 2.36 1.88
N TYR A 266 11.28 3.46 2.21
CA TYR A 266 10.69 4.63 2.84
C TYR A 266 10.35 5.70 1.79
N GLY A 267 9.13 6.22 1.84
CA GLY A 267 8.66 7.31 0.99
C GLY A 267 8.01 8.40 1.82
N LEU A 268 8.12 9.65 1.35
CA LEU A 268 7.46 10.81 1.93
C LEU A 268 6.48 11.39 0.90
N HIS A 269 5.27 11.70 1.32
CA HIS A 269 4.24 12.31 0.50
C HIS A 269 3.55 13.44 1.25
N HIS A 270 3.44 14.59 0.59
CA HIS A 270 2.75 15.76 1.14
C HIS A 270 1.34 15.87 0.58
N THR A 271 0.40 16.37 1.40
CA THR A 271 -1.02 16.49 1.02
C THR A 271 -1.26 17.50 -0.11
N ASP A 272 -0.38 18.50 -0.27
CA ASP A 272 -0.39 19.49 -1.36
C ASP A 272 0.11 18.92 -2.70
N HIS A 273 0.84 17.81 -2.68
CA HIS A 273 1.16 17.05 -3.89
C HIS A 273 -0.06 16.26 -4.38
N THR A 274 -0.12 16.04 -5.70
CA THR A 274 -1.20 15.25 -6.30
C THR A 274 -1.19 13.80 -5.79
N ALA A 275 -2.37 13.20 -5.57
CA ALA A 275 -2.47 11.77 -5.22
C ALA A 275 -1.77 10.87 -6.24
N GLN A 276 -1.82 11.24 -7.52
CA GLN A 276 -1.14 10.51 -8.59
C GLN A 276 0.37 10.37 -8.36
N SER A 277 1.03 11.40 -7.81
CA SER A 277 2.46 11.36 -7.51
C SER A 277 2.81 10.34 -6.41
N GLY A 278 2.03 10.32 -5.33
CA GLY A 278 2.17 9.33 -4.24
C GLY A 278 1.88 7.92 -4.72
N LEU A 279 0.84 7.75 -5.56
CA LEU A 279 0.48 6.45 -6.13
C LEU A 279 1.55 5.94 -7.09
N LEU A 280 2.14 6.81 -7.92
CA LEU A 280 3.25 6.46 -8.80
C LEU A 280 4.48 6.02 -8.01
N TRP A 281 4.78 6.68 -6.88
CA TRP A 281 5.85 6.24 -5.99
C TRP A 281 5.59 4.85 -5.42
N LEU A 282 4.38 4.61 -4.86
CA LEU A 282 3.97 3.30 -4.36
C LEU A 282 4.09 2.21 -5.43
N TRP A 283 3.63 2.50 -6.65
CA TRP A 283 3.69 1.60 -7.79
C TRP A 283 5.13 1.20 -8.10
N ARG A 284 6.05 2.16 -8.21
CA ARG A 284 7.48 1.90 -8.50
C ARG A 284 8.16 1.12 -7.38
N ALA A 285 7.86 1.48 -6.13
CA ALA A 285 8.45 0.83 -4.96
C ALA A 285 8.02 -0.64 -4.82
N LEU A 286 6.77 -0.96 -5.20
CA LEU A 286 6.21 -2.31 -5.14
C LEU A 286 6.55 -3.19 -6.35
N ASP A 287 6.69 -2.62 -7.55
CA ASP A 287 7.13 -3.36 -8.76
C ASP A 287 8.63 -3.74 -8.70
N GLY A 288 9.37 -3.30 -7.68
CA GLY A 288 10.78 -3.66 -7.50
C GLY A 288 11.75 -2.69 -8.18
N GLY A 289 11.32 -1.44 -8.41
CA GLY A 289 12.17 -0.36 -8.91
C GLY A 289 13.21 0.08 -7.89
N ARG A 290 14.26 -0.71 -7.66
CA ARG A 290 15.58 -0.11 -7.49
C ARG A 290 15.86 0.55 -8.83
N ALA A 291 15.86 1.88 -8.87
CA ALA A 291 16.55 2.58 -9.95
C ALA A 291 17.95 1.98 -10.00
N ARG A 292 18.25 1.26 -11.09
CA ARG A 292 19.62 0.85 -11.40
C ARG A 292 20.39 2.15 -11.61
N THR A 293 21.12 2.57 -10.58
CA THR A 293 22.34 3.37 -10.74
C THR A 293 23.42 2.50 -11.33
#